data_AF-A0AA87MMJ7-F1
#
_entry.id   AF-A0AA87MMJ7-F1
#
_cell.length_a   1.000
_cell.length_b   1.000
_cell.length_c   1.000
_cell.angle_alpha   90.00
_cell.angle_beta   90.00
_cell.angle_gamma   90.00
#
_symmetry.space_group_name_H-M   'P 1'
#
loop_
_entity.id
_entity.type
_entity.pdbx_description
1 polymer ?
#
loop_
_entity_poly.entity_id
_entity_poly.type
_entity_poly.pdbx_seq_one_letter_code
_entity_poly.pdbx_strand_id
1 'polypeptide(L)'
;MEIVSILKGFFRKNSKIYILLFGFYGSLFLILFLNEEFGFPLLTSKNFKLKAASTFILYGILILLFYFHLPKKRKIRFHKGRIISFLFVFWISLIVLNLSDFPYEKFLLYLPREWIFWTWKIIKQFTHTLPLLVFPLLYDFYRYKTNPVPFEKRRNPSYYPILILAVIISAIGSFIPGFKEFYPRAPITNERLLYHATWFTTLIFEIVYLYTFYFTEFFFRKFLIRYLSVVGRYHAVGMAALIYGMVHFQKPRGEILSSFFGGLLMGALSIRTHSIRGGLYAHIVLAAGMEFFTGIYIWDKLF
;
A
#
# COMPACT_ATOMS: atom_id res chain seq x y z
N MET A 1 12.78 19.39 -12.95
CA MET A 1 12.12 19.24 -14.27
C MET A 1 12.16 17.81 -14.86
N GLU A 2 13.08 16.93 -14.44
CA GLU A 2 13.18 15.55 -14.95
C GLU A 2 11.98 14.64 -14.60
N ILE A 3 11.53 14.62 -13.34
CA ILE A 3 10.37 13.81 -12.92
C ILE A 3 9.09 14.22 -13.65
N VAL A 4 8.87 15.52 -13.80
CA VAL A 4 7.71 16.04 -14.55
C VAL A 4 7.75 15.55 -16.00
N SER A 5 8.92 15.53 -16.64
CA SER A 5 9.08 14.98 -17.99
C SER A 5 8.80 13.47 -18.04
N ILE A 6 9.30 12.70 -17.06
CA ILE A 6 9.04 11.26 -16.94
C ILE A 6 7.53 10.97 -16.86
N LEU A 7 6.83 11.72 -16.01
CA LEU A 7 5.40 11.59 -15.78
C LEU A 7 4.57 12.06 -16.99
N LYS A 8 4.93 13.21 -17.59
CA LYS A 8 4.31 13.68 -18.85
C LYS A 8 4.44 12.65 -19.97
N GLY A 9 5.56 11.92 -20.02
CA GLY A 9 5.75 10.84 -21.00
C GLY A 9 4.81 9.64 -20.77
N PHE A 10 4.46 9.35 -19.52
CA PHE A 10 3.48 8.29 -19.20
C PHE A 10 2.04 8.78 -19.41
N PHE A 11 1.69 9.93 -18.85
CA PHE A 11 0.40 10.61 -19.00
C PHE A 11 0.36 11.49 -20.27
N ARG A 12 0.84 10.94 -21.38
CA ARG A 12 0.79 11.63 -22.69
C ARG A 12 -0.64 11.99 -23.07
N LYS A 13 -0.83 13.00 -23.93
CA LYS A 13 -2.13 13.43 -24.46
C LYS A 13 -2.80 12.33 -25.32
N ASN A 14 -3.29 11.28 -24.69
CA ASN A 14 -4.02 10.18 -25.30
C ASN A 14 -5.20 9.81 -24.40
N SER A 15 -6.41 10.18 -24.84
CA SER A 15 -7.65 10.02 -24.09
C SER A 15 -7.89 8.58 -23.62
N LYS A 16 -7.46 7.57 -24.39
CA LYS A 16 -7.63 6.15 -24.03
C LYS A 16 -6.92 5.77 -22.72
N ILE A 17 -5.82 6.46 -22.39
CA ILE A 17 -5.11 6.24 -21.12
C ILE A 17 -5.97 6.74 -19.96
N TYR A 18 -6.55 7.94 -20.09
CA TYR A 18 -7.37 8.56 -19.05
C TYR A 18 -8.70 7.83 -18.85
N ILE A 19 -9.35 7.40 -19.94
CA ILE A 19 -10.56 6.57 -19.89
C ILE A 19 -10.28 5.27 -19.13
N LEU A 20 -9.12 4.65 -19.34
CA LEU A 20 -8.74 3.45 -18.61
C LEU A 20 -8.47 3.75 -17.12
N LEU A 21 -7.59 4.71 -16.82
CA LEU A 21 -7.12 4.95 -15.46
C LEU A 21 -8.19 5.57 -14.57
N PHE A 22 -8.90 6.59 -15.05
CA PHE A 22 -9.90 7.32 -14.27
C PHE A 22 -11.31 6.81 -14.55
N GLY A 23 -11.61 6.48 -15.81
CA GLY A 23 -12.92 5.94 -16.18
C GLY A 23 -13.14 4.52 -15.64
N PHE A 24 -12.28 3.56 -15.98
CA PHE A 24 -12.46 2.18 -15.51
C PHE A 24 -11.98 1.98 -14.07
N TYR A 25 -10.67 2.13 -13.80
CA TYR A 25 -10.13 1.87 -12.46
C TYR A 25 -10.58 2.91 -11.42
N GLY A 26 -10.65 4.19 -11.81
CA GLY A 26 -11.10 5.26 -10.93
C GLY A 26 -12.56 5.10 -10.52
N SER A 27 -13.46 4.78 -11.45
CA SER A 27 -14.87 4.53 -11.09
C SER A 27 -15.03 3.29 -10.22
N LEU A 28 -14.31 2.19 -10.51
CA LEU A 28 -14.32 1.01 -9.63
C LEU A 28 -13.85 1.35 -8.22
N PHE A 29 -12.75 2.10 -8.09
CA PHE A 29 -12.26 2.56 -6.79
C PHE A 29 -13.29 3.43 -6.08
N LEU A 30 -13.88 4.40 -6.78
CA LEU A 30 -14.87 5.32 -6.21
C LEU A 30 -16.12 4.59 -5.73
N ILE A 31 -16.64 3.64 -6.52
CA ILE A 31 -17.80 2.81 -6.15
C ILE A 31 -17.50 2.02 -4.87
N LEU A 32 -16.34 1.36 -4.81
CA LEU A 32 -15.94 0.59 -3.63
C LEU A 32 -15.73 1.49 -2.41
N PHE A 33 -15.08 2.63 -2.59
CA PHE A 33 -14.87 3.62 -1.53
C PHE A 33 -16.21 4.13 -0.96
N LEU A 34 -17.12 4.56 -1.83
CA LEU A 34 -18.44 5.06 -1.40
C LEU A 34 -19.25 3.96 -0.70
N ASN A 35 -19.14 2.71 -1.14
CA ASN A 35 -19.79 1.59 -0.45
C ASN A 35 -19.19 1.32 0.94
N GLU A 36 -17.86 1.31 1.08
CA GLU A 36 -17.21 1.10 2.39
C GLU A 36 -17.50 2.25 3.36
N GLU A 37 -17.60 3.49 2.86
CA GLU A 37 -17.76 4.68 3.70
C GLU A 37 -19.22 4.96 4.09
N PHE A 38 -20.15 4.83 3.13
CA PHE A 38 -21.55 5.26 3.31
C PHE A 38 -22.55 4.12 3.13
N GLY A 39 -22.12 3.00 2.56
CA GLY A 39 -22.96 1.84 2.28
C GLY A 39 -22.79 0.74 3.32
N PHE A 40 -22.76 -0.50 2.84
CA PHE A 40 -22.53 -1.67 3.67
C PHE A 40 -21.04 -2.06 3.61
N PRO A 41 -20.26 -1.85 4.69
CA PRO A 41 -18.83 -2.13 4.69
C PRO A 41 -18.59 -3.63 4.49
N LEU A 42 -17.88 -3.98 3.42
CA LEU A 42 -17.63 -5.36 3.03
C LEU A 42 -16.21 -5.77 3.48
N LEU A 43 -15.19 -5.06 3.00
CA LEU A 43 -13.79 -5.33 3.32
C LEU A 43 -13.42 -4.89 4.72
N THR A 44 -14.13 -3.90 5.27
CA THR A 44 -13.90 -3.36 6.61
C THR A 44 -14.91 -3.83 7.65
N SER A 45 -15.79 -4.76 7.28
CA SER A 45 -16.83 -5.28 8.16
C SER A 45 -16.28 -5.81 9.48
N LYS A 46 -16.99 -5.52 10.58
CA LYS A 46 -16.71 -6.11 11.91
C LYS A 46 -17.08 -7.59 11.98
N ASN A 47 -18.00 -8.06 11.12
CA ASN A 47 -18.37 -9.47 11.06
C ASN A 47 -17.32 -10.24 10.24
N PHE A 48 -16.56 -11.12 10.90
CA PHE A 48 -15.49 -11.87 10.27
C PHE A 48 -15.96 -12.73 9.07
N LYS A 49 -17.12 -13.39 9.18
CA LYS A 49 -17.64 -14.25 8.09
C LYS A 49 -17.92 -13.44 6.83
N LEU A 50 -18.55 -12.28 7.01
CA LEU A 50 -18.82 -11.34 5.92
C LEU A 50 -17.52 -10.77 5.36
N LYS A 51 -16.63 -10.26 6.21
CA LYS A 51 -15.32 -9.73 5.80
C LYS A 51 -14.54 -10.76 4.99
N ALA A 52 -14.49 -12.00 5.46
CA ALA A 52 -13.84 -13.11 4.77
C ALA A 52 -14.46 -13.33 3.39
N ALA A 53 -15.77 -13.62 3.33
CA ALA A 53 -16.48 -13.87 2.07
C ALA A 53 -16.29 -12.72 1.06
N SER A 54 -16.48 -11.48 1.51
CA SER A 54 -16.28 -10.29 0.70
C SER A 54 -14.84 -10.13 0.22
N THR A 55 -13.85 -10.44 1.05
CA THR A 55 -12.43 -10.39 0.65
C THR A 55 -12.13 -11.36 -0.49
N PHE A 56 -12.58 -12.62 -0.37
CA PHE A 56 -12.39 -13.60 -1.45
C PHE A 56 -13.10 -13.14 -2.72
N ILE A 57 -14.38 -12.80 -2.62
CA ILE A 57 -15.24 -12.50 -3.77
C ILE A 57 -14.79 -11.21 -4.48
N LEU A 58 -14.62 -10.10 -3.75
CA LEU A 58 -14.31 -8.81 -4.36
C LEU A 58 -12.96 -8.82 -5.06
N TYR A 59 -11.90 -9.32 -4.41
CA TYR A 59 -10.59 -9.40 -5.07
C TYR A 59 -10.62 -10.37 -6.26
N GLY A 60 -11.37 -11.46 -6.19
CA GLY A 60 -11.60 -12.37 -7.31
C GLY A 60 -12.30 -11.68 -8.50
N ILE A 61 -13.38 -10.95 -8.23
CA ILE A 61 -14.12 -10.15 -9.23
C ILE A 61 -13.20 -9.11 -9.87
N LEU A 62 -12.39 -8.39 -9.09
CA LEU A 62 -11.48 -7.38 -9.65
C LEU A 62 -10.41 -8.00 -10.57
N ILE A 63 -9.91 -9.18 -10.21
CA ILE A 63 -8.97 -9.94 -11.05
C ILE A 63 -9.65 -10.41 -12.35
N LEU A 64 -10.91 -10.85 -12.28
CA LEU A 64 -11.69 -11.22 -13.46
C LEU A 64 -11.96 -10.01 -14.36
N LEU A 65 -12.42 -8.89 -13.78
CA LEU A 65 -12.65 -7.63 -14.49
C LEU A 65 -11.37 -7.12 -15.16
N PHE A 66 -10.23 -7.22 -14.48
CA PHE A 66 -8.92 -6.94 -15.06
C PHE A 66 -8.68 -7.78 -16.33
N TYR A 67 -8.90 -9.09 -16.27
CA TYR A 67 -8.72 -9.99 -17.42
C TYR A 67 -9.70 -9.68 -18.57
N PHE A 68 -10.98 -9.46 -18.26
CA PHE A 68 -12.00 -9.19 -19.28
C PHE A 68 -11.76 -7.87 -20.01
N HIS A 69 -11.28 -6.85 -19.30
CA HIS A 69 -10.94 -5.55 -19.90
C HIS A 69 -9.68 -5.62 -20.79
N LEU A 70 -8.89 -6.69 -20.77
CA LEU A 70 -7.75 -6.81 -21.68
C LEU A 70 -8.21 -7.01 -23.15
N PRO A 71 -7.69 -6.22 -24.11
CA PRO A 71 -7.87 -6.49 -25.54
C PRO A 71 -7.37 -7.89 -25.93
N LYS A 72 -7.94 -8.50 -27.00
CA LYS A 72 -7.57 -9.85 -27.49
C LYS A 72 -6.05 -10.06 -27.61
N LYS A 73 -5.32 -9.09 -28.19
CA LYS A 73 -3.84 -9.14 -28.31
C LYS A 73 -3.12 -9.26 -26.96
N ARG A 74 -3.65 -8.64 -25.90
CA ARG A 74 -3.07 -8.69 -24.55
C ARG A 74 -3.42 -10.00 -23.82
N LYS A 75 -4.59 -10.60 -24.09
CA LYS A 75 -4.97 -11.92 -23.55
C LYS A 75 -4.02 -13.04 -24.03
N ILE A 76 -3.48 -12.95 -25.25
CA ILE A 76 -2.44 -13.88 -25.72
C ILE A 76 -1.16 -13.76 -24.86
N ARG A 77 -0.70 -12.54 -24.59
CA ARG A 77 0.46 -12.29 -23.73
C ARG A 77 0.23 -12.71 -22.29
N PHE A 78 -1.00 -12.57 -21.80
CA PHE A 78 -1.41 -13.01 -20.47
C PHE A 78 -1.19 -14.51 -20.27
N HIS A 79 -1.63 -15.31 -21.25
CA HIS A 79 -1.44 -16.77 -21.23
C HIS A 79 0.04 -17.15 -21.40
N LYS A 80 0.73 -16.60 -22.40
CA LYS A 80 2.17 -16.87 -22.63
C LYS A 80 3.05 -16.48 -21.43
N GLY A 81 2.72 -15.38 -20.75
CA GLY A 81 3.43 -14.89 -19.57
C GLY A 81 3.13 -15.66 -18.28
N ARG A 82 2.23 -16.65 -18.30
CA ARG A 82 1.73 -17.36 -17.11
C ARG A 82 1.18 -16.42 -16.03
N ILE A 83 0.48 -15.36 -16.44
CA ILE A 83 -0.02 -14.33 -15.51
C ILE A 83 -1.12 -14.87 -14.58
N ILE A 84 -1.79 -15.96 -14.94
CA ILE A 84 -2.78 -16.63 -14.07
C ILE A 84 -2.14 -17.09 -12.75
N SER A 85 -0.97 -17.73 -12.79
CA SER A 85 -0.31 -18.20 -11.57
C SER A 85 0.15 -17.04 -10.70
N PHE A 86 0.62 -15.95 -11.33
CA PHE A 86 0.92 -14.70 -10.64
C PHE A 86 -0.33 -14.15 -9.93
N LEU A 87 -1.46 -14.06 -10.65
CA LEU A 87 -2.71 -13.52 -10.11
C LEU A 87 -3.27 -14.37 -8.97
N PHE A 88 -3.09 -15.70 -9.03
CA PHE A 88 -3.45 -16.58 -7.93
C PHE A 88 -2.63 -16.27 -6.66
N VAL A 89 -1.30 -16.18 -6.77
CA VAL A 89 -0.45 -15.82 -5.62
C VAL A 89 -0.75 -14.40 -5.11
N PHE A 90 -0.99 -13.47 -6.03
CA PHE A 90 -1.41 -12.11 -5.71
C PHE A 90 -2.74 -12.09 -4.94
N TRP A 91 -3.73 -12.90 -5.37
CA TRP A 91 -5.02 -13.01 -4.69
C TRP A 91 -4.87 -13.56 -3.27
N ILE A 92 -4.11 -14.64 -3.10
CA ILE A 92 -3.79 -15.20 -1.77
C ILE A 92 -3.09 -14.16 -0.90
N SER A 93 -2.17 -13.38 -1.47
CA SER A 93 -1.48 -12.31 -0.74
C SER A 93 -2.46 -11.28 -0.16
N LEU A 94 -3.47 -10.88 -0.95
CA LEU A 94 -4.49 -9.90 -0.51
C LEU A 94 -5.45 -10.49 0.53
N ILE A 95 -5.81 -11.77 0.39
CA ILE A 95 -6.64 -12.47 1.37
C ILE A 95 -5.91 -12.53 2.71
N VAL A 96 -4.65 -12.98 2.72
CA VAL A 96 -3.84 -13.06 3.93
C VAL A 96 -3.63 -11.67 4.53
N LEU A 97 -3.32 -10.65 3.72
CA LEU A 97 -3.20 -9.27 4.20
C LEU A 97 -4.47 -8.81 4.93
N ASN A 98 -5.66 -9.05 4.38
CA ASN A 98 -6.89 -8.52 4.97
C ASN A 98 -7.44 -9.35 6.15
N LEU A 99 -7.17 -10.67 6.17
CA LEU A 99 -7.76 -11.59 7.14
C LEU A 99 -6.78 -12.10 8.20
N SER A 100 -5.47 -11.84 8.06
CA SER A 100 -4.49 -12.29 9.04
C SER A 100 -4.74 -11.64 10.40
N ASP A 101 -4.93 -12.49 11.40
CA ASP A 101 -4.92 -12.12 12.81
C ASP A 101 -4.10 -13.18 13.54
N PHE A 102 -2.88 -12.82 13.89
CA PHE A 102 -1.97 -13.76 14.54
C PHE A 102 -2.20 -13.73 16.06
N PRO A 103 -2.29 -14.89 16.73
CA PRO A 103 -2.57 -14.95 18.17
C PRO A 103 -1.31 -14.61 18.98
N TYR A 104 -0.97 -13.32 19.04
CA TYR A 104 0.22 -12.83 19.73
C TYR A 104 0.15 -13.04 21.25
N GLU A 105 -1.06 -13.20 21.81
CA GLU A 105 -1.30 -13.19 23.26
C GLU A 105 -0.47 -14.26 23.97
N LYS A 106 -0.34 -15.46 23.38
CA LYS A 106 0.39 -16.58 23.99
C LYS A 106 1.85 -16.27 24.25
N PHE A 107 2.49 -15.46 23.39
CA PHE A 107 3.89 -15.07 23.54
C PHE A 107 4.03 -13.86 24.47
N LEU A 108 3.08 -12.91 24.40
CA LEU A 108 3.14 -11.67 25.17
C LEU A 108 2.98 -11.89 26.68
N LEU A 109 2.33 -12.99 27.11
CA LEU A 109 2.14 -13.32 28.53
C LEU A 109 3.46 -13.49 29.32
N TYR A 110 4.59 -13.74 28.64
CA TYR A 110 5.89 -13.88 29.29
C TYR A 110 6.63 -12.54 29.48
N LEU A 111 6.11 -11.43 28.95
CA LEU A 111 6.74 -10.12 29.06
C LEU A 111 6.28 -9.37 30.32
N PRO A 112 7.12 -8.46 30.87
CA PRO A 112 6.68 -7.52 31.90
C PRO A 112 5.49 -6.69 31.39
N ARG A 113 4.54 -6.37 32.29
CA ARG A 113 3.24 -5.78 31.92
C ARG A 113 3.38 -4.47 31.16
N GLU A 114 4.34 -3.65 31.55
CA GLU A 114 4.65 -2.36 30.95
C GLU A 114 5.11 -2.47 29.47
N TRP A 115 5.65 -3.63 29.06
CA TRP A 115 6.14 -3.85 27.70
C TRP A 115 5.12 -4.53 26.78
N ILE A 116 4.12 -5.23 27.33
CA ILE A 116 3.14 -6.01 26.56
C ILE A 116 2.49 -5.17 25.47
N PHE A 117 2.01 -3.96 25.80
CA PHE A 117 1.30 -3.10 24.85
C PHE A 117 2.18 -2.64 23.69
N TRP A 118 3.39 -2.15 24.00
CA TRP A 118 4.33 -1.68 23.00
C TRP A 118 4.85 -2.82 22.11
N THR A 119 5.20 -3.96 22.70
CA THR A 119 5.65 -5.14 21.96
C THR A 119 4.56 -5.68 21.05
N TRP A 120 3.31 -5.75 21.54
CA TRP A 120 2.16 -6.12 20.70
C TRP A 120 2.02 -5.21 19.49
N LYS A 121 2.11 -3.88 19.68
CA LYS A 121 2.04 -2.90 18.59
C LYS A 121 3.14 -3.12 17.54
N ILE A 122 4.39 -3.31 17.96
CA ILE A 122 5.52 -3.56 17.06
C ILE A 122 5.36 -4.86 16.29
N ILE A 123 5.09 -5.96 16.99
CA ILE A 123 4.95 -7.28 16.36
C ILE A 123 3.78 -7.24 15.38
N LYS A 124 2.65 -6.65 15.76
CA LYS A 124 1.49 -6.51 14.87
C LYS A 124 1.82 -5.69 13.63
N GLN A 125 2.50 -4.56 13.79
CA GLN A 125 2.92 -3.70 12.66
C GLN A 125 3.78 -4.46 11.65
N PHE A 126 4.76 -5.21 12.15
CA PHE A 126 5.69 -5.97 11.31
C PHE A 126 5.02 -7.18 10.65
N THR A 127 4.34 -8.03 11.43
CA THR A 127 3.78 -9.30 10.95
C THR A 127 2.59 -9.10 10.00
N HIS A 128 1.76 -8.08 10.20
CA HIS A 128 0.66 -7.76 9.29
C HIS A 128 1.15 -7.42 7.87
N THR A 129 2.31 -6.75 7.76
CA THR A 129 2.86 -6.33 6.46
C THR A 129 3.84 -7.34 5.86
N LEU A 130 4.30 -8.33 6.63
CA LEU A 130 5.24 -9.35 6.21
C LEU A 130 4.81 -10.15 4.95
N PRO A 131 3.52 -10.51 4.76
CA PRO A 131 3.06 -11.17 3.53
C PRO A 131 3.38 -10.38 2.25
N LEU A 132 3.44 -9.04 2.34
CA LEU A 132 3.79 -8.15 1.21
C LEU A 132 5.26 -8.28 0.79
N LEU A 133 6.12 -8.86 1.62
CA LEU A 133 7.50 -9.15 1.26
C LEU A 133 7.69 -10.64 0.93
N VAL A 134 7.18 -11.53 1.79
CA VAL A 134 7.44 -12.97 1.72
C VAL A 134 6.86 -13.59 0.45
N PHE A 135 5.58 -13.34 0.13
CA PHE A 135 4.98 -13.94 -1.07
C PHE A 135 5.63 -13.47 -2.37
N PRO A 136 5.93 -12.18 -2.55
CA PRO A 136 6.74 -11.75 -3.68
C PRO A 136 8.10 -12.41 -3.79
N LEU A 137 8.84 -12.56 -2.68
CA LEU A 137 10.17 -13.18 -2.71
C LEU A 137 10.10 -14.66 -3.08
N LEU A 138 9.14 -15.40 -2.51
CA LEU A 138 8.93 -16.81 -2.83
C LEU A 138 8.53 -16.99 -4.30
N TYR A 139 7.64 -16.14 -4.82
CA TYR A 139 7.25 -16.17 -6.22
C TYR A 139 8.39 -15.78 -7.15
N ASP A 140 9.18 -14.77 -6.81
CA ASP A 140 10.36 -14.35 -7.56
C ASP A 140 11.40 -15.48 -7.62
N PHE A 141 11.64 -16.18 -6.52
CA PHE A 141 12.53 -17.33 -6.47
C PHE A 141 12.07 -18.45 -7.41
N TYR A 142 10.77 -18.78 -7.40
CA TYR A 142 10.18 -19.73 -8.33
C TYR A 142 10.29 -19.28 -9.79
N ARG A 143 10.00 -18.00 -10.08
CA ARG A 143 10.05 -17.45 -11.44
C ARG A 143 11.47 -17.28 -11.97
N TYR A 144 12.43 -17.00 -11.12
CA TYR A 144 13.83 -16.89 -11.51
C TYR A 144 14.34 -18.20 -12.13
N LYS A 145 13.92 -19.35 -11.57
CA LYS A 145 14.26 -20.68 -12.09
C LYS A 145 13.50 -21.09 -13.35
N THR A 146 12.33 -20.50 -13.62
CA THR A 146 11.43 -20.97 -14.68
C THR A 146 11.29 -20.01 -15.86
N ASN A 147 11.05 -18.73 -15.59
CA ASN A 147 10.91 -17.67 -16.60
C ASN A 147 10.99 -16.29 -15.90
N PRO A 148 12.20 -15.73 -15.70
CA PRO A 148 12.37 -14.47 -15.00
C PRO A 148 11.72 -13.31 -15.74
N VAL A 149 11.11 -12.39 -15.00
CA VAL A 149 10.67 -11.10 -15.54
C VAL A 149 11.67 -10.05 -15.05
N PRO A 150 12.50 -9.46 -15.95
CA PRO A 150 13.58 -8.57 -15.53
C PRO A 150 13.03 -7.29 -14.89
N PHE A 151 13.74 -6.83 -13.86
CA PHE A 151 13.50 -5.53 -13.20
C PHE A 151 14.80 -4.76 -13.12
N GLU A 152 15.39 -4.50 -14.28
CA GLU A 152 16.65 -3.78 -14.37
C GLU A 152 16.43 -2.30 -14.15
N LYS A 153 17.16 -1.73 -13.19
CA LYS A 153 17.15 -0.30 -12.89
C LYS A 153 17.76 0.46 -14.05
N ARG A 154 16.95 1.29 -14.73
CA ARG A 154 17.42 2.03 -15.92
C ARG A 154 17.73 3.50 -15.68
N ARG A 155 17.18 4.12 -14.62
CA ARG A 155 17.41 5.55 -14.34
C ARG A 155 17.09 5.90 -12.89
N ASN A 156 17.86 6.82 -12.29
CA ASN A 156 17.60 7.33 -10.94
C ASN A 156 17.44 8.85 -10.99
N PRO A 157 16.22 9.36 -11.29
CA PRO A 157 15.99 10.80 -11.36
C PRO A 157 16.11 11.43 -9.97
N SER A 158 16.26 12.76 -9.94
CA SER A 158 16.18 13.52 -8.68
C SER A 158 14.77 13.47 -8.09
N TYR A 159 14.61 12.91 -6.90
CA TYR A 159 13.32 12.75 -6.22
C TYR A 159 12.87 13.98 -5.41
N TYR A 160 13.72 14.99 -5.22
CA TYR A 160 13.42 16.16 -4.38
C TYR A 160 12.04 16.78 -4.61
N PRO A 161 11.56 16.99 -5.86
CA PRO A 161 10.23 17.59 -6.06
C PRO A 161 9.09 16.77 -5.45
N ILE A 162 9.19 15.44 -5.48
CA ILE A 162 8.17 14.55 -4.88
C ILE A 162 8.30 14.56 -3.36
N LEU A 163 9.52 14.60 -2.82
CA LEU A 163 9.73 14.63 -1.37
C LEU A 163 9.23 15.94 -0.75
N ILE A 164 9.51 17.08 -1.40
CA ILE A 164 8.98 18.39 -0.98
C ILE A 164 7.45 18.36 -0.99
N LEU A 165 6.84 17.83 -2.06
CA LEU A 165 5.39 17.69 -2.14
C LEU A 165 4.85 16.79 -1.02
N ALA A 166 5.53 15.69 -0.69
CA ALA A 166 5.14 14.80 0.39
C ALA A 166 5.16 15.51 1.76
N VAL A 167 6.17 16.34 2.05
CA VAL A 167 6.23 17.15 3.28
C VAL A 167 5.10 18.18 3.32
N ILE A 168 4.82 18.86 2.21
CA ILE A 168 3.73 19.84 2.15
C ILE A 168 2.38 19.17 2.38
N ILE A 169 2.14 18.03 1.72
CA ILE A 169 0.89 17.27 1.89
C ILE A 169 0.76 16.79 3.33
N SER A 170 1.83 16.32 3.97
CA SER A 170 1.73 15.87 5.37
C SER A 170 1.47 17.01 6.35
N ALA A 171 2.12 18.17 6.14
CA ALA A 171 1.84 19.36 6.93
C ALA A 171 0.38 19.80 6.80
N ILE A 172 -0.16 19.87 5.58
CA ILE A 172 -1.56 20.22 5.34
C ILE A 172 -2.50 19.18 5.95
N GLY A 173 -2.18 17.89 5.76
CA GLY A 173 -2.95 16.77 6.30
C GLY A 173 -3.08 16.82 7.81
N SER A 174 -2.04 17.29 8.52
CA SER A 174 -2.05 17.44 9.98
C SER A 174 -3.13 18.39 10.52
N PHE A 175 -3.68 19.28 9.70
CA PHE A 175 -4.78 20.16 10.11
C PHE A 175 -6.16 19.50 10.00
N ILE A 176 -6.28 18.37 9.31
CA ILE A 176 -7.54 17.68 9.07
C ILE A 176 -7.86 16.78 10.27
N PRO A 177 -9.06 16.86 10.89
CA PRO A 177 -9.41 16.12 12.11
C PRO A 177 -9.16 14.61 12.02
N GLY A 178 -9.59 13.97 10.92
CA GLY A 178 -9.41 12.52 10.76
C GLY A 178 -7.95 12.06 10.78
N PHE A 179 -7.01 12.90 10.34
CA PHE A 179 -5.59 12.57 10.43
C PHE A 179 -5.04 12.76 11.84
N LYS A 180 -5.49 13.78 12.60
CA LYS A 180 -5.12 13.97 14.02
C LYS A 180 -5.61 12.83 14.92
N GLU A 181 -6.72 12.20 14.56
CA GLU A 181 -7.26 11.05 15.29
C GLU A 181 -6.50 9.75 14.96
N PHE A 182 -5.97 9.66 13.73
CA PHE A 182 -5.30 8.46 13.25
C PHE A 182 -3.79 8.44 13.53
N TYR A 183 -3.17 9.62 13.56
CA TYR A 183 -1.75 9.85 13.75
C TYR A 183 -1.48 10.68 15.02
N PRO A 184 -0.36 10.43 15.73
CA PRO A 184 0.67 9.45 15.41
C PRO A 184 0.23 8.00 15.71
N ARG A 185 0.87 7.05 15.03
CA ARG A 185 0.67 5.61 15.21
C ARG A 185 1.49 5.05 16.35
N ALA A 186 2.55 5.75 16.75
CA ALA A 186 3.37 5.42 17.90
C ALA A 186 2.51 5.16 19.15
N PRO A 187 2.83 4.13 19.94
CA PRO A 187 2.20 3.91 21.23
C PRO A 187 2.39 5.14 22.12
N ILE A 188 1.29 5.75 22.56
CA ILE A 188 1.31 6.84 23.53
C ILE A 188 1.22 6.30 24.96
N THR A 189 1.66 7.10 25.93
CA THR A 189 1.53 6.79 27.36
C THR A 189 0.08 6.40 27.71
N ASN A 190 -0.06 5.24 28.36
CA ASN A 190 -1.34 4.67 28.74
C ASN A 190 -1.22 4.00 30.12
N GLU A 191 -1.67 4.72 31.15
CA GLU A 191 -1.63 4.28 32.55
C GLU A 191 -2.43 3.00 32.79
N ARG A 192 -3.55 2.79 32.09
CA ARG A 192 -4.37 1.57 32.23
C ARG A 192 -3.63 0.32 31.76
N LEU A 193 -2.69 0.50 30.83
CA LEU A 193 -1.83 -0.56 30.30
C LEU A 193 -0.44 -0.55 30.94
N LEU A 194 -0.21 0.30 31.96
CA LEU A 194 1.07 0.49 32.64
C LEU A 194 2.23 0.84 31.68
N TYR A 195 1.91 1.43 30.53
CA TYR A 195 2.89 1.79 29.51
C TYR A 195 3.18 3.28 29.57
N HIS A 196 4.46 3.62 29.70
CA HIS A 196 4.96 4.99 29.60
C HIS A 196 5.77 5.13 28.31
N ALA A 197 5.29 5.99 27.41
CA ALA A 197 6.03 6.31 26.20
C ALA A 197 7.28 7.10 26.56
N THR A 198 8.36 6.79 25.84
CA THR A 198 9.64 7.50 25.92
C THR A 198 10.13 7.76 24.52
N TRP A 199 11.07 8.69 24.38
CA TRP A 199 11.65 9.02 23.07
C TRP A 199 12.26 7.81 22.38
N PHE A 200 12.84 6.91 23.17
CA PHE A 200 13.45 5.69 22.66
C PHE A 200 12.39 4.70 22.15
N THR A 201 11.33 4.45 22.93
CA THR A 201 10.26 3.52 22.51
C THR A 201 9.47 4.03 21.30
N THR A 202 9.27 5.35 21.23
CA THR A 202 8.62 6.03 20.09
C THR A 202 9.52 5.92 18.85
N LEU A 203 10.80 6.26 18.96
CA LEU A 203 11.75 6.18 17.84
C LEU A 203 11.88 4.77 17.26
N ILE A 204 11.98 3.73 18.10
CA ILE A 204 12.04 2.35 17.64
C ILE A 204 10.75 1.98 16.90
N PHE A 205 9.58 2.33 17.45
CA PHE A 205 8.31 2.07 16.79
C PHE A 205 8.27 2.76 15.42
N GLU A 206 8.66 4.03 15.33
CA GLU A 206 8.72 4.78 14.07
C GLU A 206 9.63 4.11 13.06
N ILE A 207 10.82 3.65 13.45
CA ILE A 207 11.73 2.93 12.55
C ILE A 207 11.08 1.65 12.02
N VAL A 208 10.45 0.85 12.87
CA VAL A 208 9.75 -0.37 12.45
C VAL A 208 8.59 -0.04 11.53
N TYR A 209 7.76 0.94 11.90
CA TYR A 209 6.63 1.43 11.13
C TYR A 209 7.07 1.88 9.73
N LEU A 210 8.05 2.78 9.64
CA LEU A 210 8.57 3.30 8.38
C LEU A 210 9.21 2.22 7.52
N TYR A 211 9.86 1.22 8.14
CA TYR A 211 10.42 0.09 7.41
C TYR A 211 9.36 -0.77 6.71
N THR A 212 8.14 -0.85 7.26
CA THR A 212 7.04 -1.58 6.61
C THR A 212 6.63 -1.00 5.24
N PHE A 213 6.96 0.27 4.97
CA PHE A 213 6.76 0.85 3.64
C PHE A 213 7.68 0.27 2.60
N TYR A 214 8.86 -0.24 2.97
CA TYR A 214 9.67 -1.04 2.05
C TYR A 214 8.88 -2.27 1.56
N PHE A 215 8.17 -2.97 2.44
CA PHE A 215 7.39 -4.16 2.06
C PHE A 215 6.26 -3.77 1.11
N THR A 216 5.57 -2.68 1.44
CA THR A 216 4.48 -2.14 0.63
C THR A 216 4.97 -1.73 -0.77
N GLU A 217 6.04 -0.95 -0.86
CA GLU A 217 6.58 -0.52 -2.16
C GLU A 217 7.17 -1.69 -2.96
N PHE A 218 7.80 -2.65 -2.29
CA PHE A 218 8.27 -3.87 -2.92
C PHE A 218 7.10 -4.62 -3.57
N PHE A 219 5.99 -4.80 -2.84
CA PHE A 219 4.81 -5.48 -3.34
C PHE A 219 4.15 -4.75 -4.51
N PHE A 220 3.82 -3.47 -4.35
CA PHE A 220 3.06 -2.76 -5.38
C PHE A 220 3.92 -2.36 -6.59
N ARG A 221 5.14 -1.84 -6.36
CA ARG A 221 5.94 -1.20 -7.44
C ARG A 221 6.90 -2.17 -8.11
N LYS A 222 7.43 -3.15 -7.38
CA LYS A 222 8.34 -4.17 -7.94
C LYS A 222 7.62 -5.47 -8.29
N PHE A 223 6.75 -5.99 -7.44
CA PHE A 223 6.09 -7.27 -7.70
C PHE A 223 4.89 -7.11 -8.65
N LEU A 224 3.84 -6.42 -8.20
CA LEU A 224 2.59 -6.29 -8.94
C LEU A 224 2.75 -5.62 -10.30
N ILE A 225 3.33 -4.42 -10.32
CA ILE A 225 3.50 -3.66 -11.55
C ILE A 225 4.38 -4.41 -12.55
N ARG A 226 5.48 -5.02 -12.11
CA ARG A 226 6.41 -5.73 -13.02
C ARG A 226 5.71 -6.87 -13.74
N TYR A 227 5.03 -7.76 -13.01
CA TYR A 227 4.37 -8.91 -13.62
C TYR A 227 3.18 -8.50 -14.49
N LEU A 228 2.34 -7.56 -14.05
CA LEU A 228 1.21 -7.09 -14.86
C LEU A 228 1.65 -6.24 -16.07
N SER A 229 2.84 -5.63 -16.04
CA SER A 229 3.33 -4.82 -17.16
C SER A 229 3.53 -5.64 -18.44
N VAL A 230 3.72 -6.96 -18.31
CA VAL A 230 3.81 -7.93 -19.42
C VAL A 230 2.56 -7.86 -20.31
N VAL A 231 1.38 -7.71 -19.70
CA VAL A 231 0.12 -7.60 -20.44
C VAL A 231 -0.17 -6.16 -20.83
N GLY A 232 0.19 -5.18 -20.01
CA GLY A 232 0.19 -3.77 -20.38
C GLY A 232 0.48 -2.82 -19.23
N ARG A 233 1.36 -1.86 -19.47
CA ARG A 233 1.83 -0.87 -18.48
C ARG A 233 0.71 -0.06 -17.82
N TYR A 234 -0.25 0.45 -18.60
CA TYR A 234 -1.36 1.25 -18.05
C TYR A 234 -2.34 0.42 -17.22
N HIS A 235 -2.65 -0.81 -17.66
CA HIS A 235 -3.46 -1.76 -16.89
C HIS A 235 -2.77 -2.15 -15.59
N ALA A 236 -1.45 -2.36 -15.61
CA ALA A 236 -0.66 -2.65 -14.41
C ALA A 236 -0.73 -1.51 -13.38
N VAL A 237 -0.56 -0.25 -13.82
CA VAL A 237 -0.63 0.92 -12.94
C VAL A 237 -2.05 1.14 -12.41
N GLY A 238 -3.07 1.02 -13.26
CA GLY A 238 -4.46 1.20 -12.85
C GLY A 238 -4.90 0.14 -11.82
N MET A 239 -4.57 -1.14 -12.07
CA MET A 239 -4.84 -2.22 -11.11
C MET A 239 -4.08 -2.01 -9.80
N ALA A 240 -2.79 -1.64 -9.88
CA ALA A 240 -1.99 -1.38 -8.69
C ALA A 240 -2.57 -0.22 -7.87
N ALA A 241 -2.99 0.88 -8.51
CA ALA A 241 -3.60 2.03 -7.84
C ALA A 241 -4.95 1.69 -7.22
N LEU A 242 -5.81 0.94 -7.91
CA LEU A 242 -7.09 0.47 -7.37
C LEU A 242 -6.89 -0.34 -6.09
N ILE A 243 -6.05 -1.37 -6.14
CA ILE A 243 -5.81 -2.24 -4.98
C ILE A 243 -5.09 -1.48 -3.86
N TYR A 244 -4.15 -0.60 -4.22
CA TYR A 244 -3.47 0.25 -3.24
C TYR A 244 -4.45 1.19 -2.53
N GLY A 245 -5.46 1.73 -3.23
CA GLY A 245 -6.55 2.47 -2.62
C GLY A 245 -7.40 1.63 -1.66
N MET A 246 -7.74 0.41 -2.07
CA MET A 246 -8.58 -0.49 -1.25
C MET A 246 -7.91 -0.91 0.06
N VAL A 247 -6.59 -1.16 0.06
CA VAL A 247 -5.88 -1.51 1.31
C VAL A 247 -5.82 -0.34 2.30
N HIS A 248 -6.25 0.86 1.90
CA HIS A 248 -6.37 2.02 2.79
C HIS A 248 -7.77 2.16 3.42
N PHE A 249 -8.76 1.31 3.13
CA PHE A 249 -10.18 1.50 3.53
C PHE A 249 -10.49 1.63 5.03
N GLN A 250 -9.50 1.59 5.92
CA GLN A 250 -9.67 1.87 7.37
C GLN A 250 -8.88 3.10 7.84
N LYS A 251 -8.40 3.89 6.89
CA LYS A 251 -7.62 5.11 7.14
C LYS A 251 -8.49 6.36 6.93
N PRO A 252 -8.00 7.57 7.28
CA PRO A 252 -8.76 8.79 7.05
C PRO A 252 -9.19 8.95 5.59
N ARG A 253 -10.40 9.46 5.35
CA ARG A 253 -10.99 9.61 3.99
C ARG A 253 -10.05 10.30 3.00
N GLY A 254 -9.36 11.34 3.45
CA GLY A 254 -8.37 12.06 2.64
C GLY A 254 -7.21 11.16 2.21
N GLU A 255 -6.73 10.30 3.12
CA GLU A 255 -5.67 9.33 2.81
C GLU A 255 -6.15 8.26 1.83
N ILE A 256 -7.36 7.73 2.02
CA ILE A 256 -7.97 6.75 1.11
C ILE A 256 -8.01 7.31 -0.32
N LEU A 257 -8.64 8.47 -0.51
CA LEU A 257 -8.77 9.08 -1.84
C LEU A 257 -7.39 9.42 -2.43
N SER A 258 -6.50 10.04 -1.65
CA SER A 258 -5.17 10.41 -2.10
C SER A 258 -4.30 9.19 -2.47
N SER A 259 -4.51 8.05 -1.81
CA SER A 259 -3.72 6.83 -2.04
C SER A 259 -3.93 6.27 -3.44
N PHE A 260 -5.14 6.36 -4.02
CA PHE A 260 -5.37 5.99 -5.42
C PHE A 260 -4.52 6.84 -6.37
N PHE A 261 -4.51 8.17 -6.18
CA PHE A 261 -3.70 9.07 -7.01
C PHE A 261 -2.20 8.88 -6.78
N GLY A 262 -1.76 8.70 -5.52
CA GLY A 262 -0.39 8.35 -5.18
C GLY A 262 0.04 7.01 -5.80
N GLY A 263 -0.88 6.04 -5.84
CA GLY A 263 -0.75 4.76 -6.53
C GLY A 263 -0.50 4.93 -8.03
N LEU A 264 -1.30 5.76 -8.71
CA LEU A 264 -1.11 6.08 -10.13
C LEU A 264 0.23 6.78 -10.38
N LEU A 265 0.56 7.78 -9.57
CA LEU A 265 1.76 8.59 -9.70
C LEU A 265 3.04 7.76 -9.50
N MET A 266 3.13 7.03 -8.39
CA MET A 266 4.29 6.20 -8.07
C MET A 266 4.36 4.95 -8.95
N GLY A 267 3.22 4.41 -9.38
CA GLY A 267 3.19 3.30 -10.32
C GLY A 267 3.68 3.72 -11.72
N ALA A 268 3.27 4.88 -12.21
CA ALA A 268 3.80 5.46 -13.43
C ALA A 268 5.30 5.69 -13.34
N LEU A 269 5.77 6.25 -12.22
CA LEU A 269 7.19 6.48 -11.97
C LEU A 269 7.98 5.15 -11.96
N SER A 270 7.50 4.12 -11.26
CA SER A 270 8.20 2.83 -11.17
C SER A 270 8.31 2.13 -12.53
N ILE A 271 7.29 2.23 -13.39
CA ILE A 271 7.36 1.70 -14.76
C ILE A 271 8.42 2.42 -15.60
N ARG A 272 8.62 3.72 -15.39
CA ARG A 272 9.53 4.52 -16.21
C ARG A 272 10.97 4.45 -15.72
N THR A 273 11.19 4.29 -14.41
CA THR A 273 12.52 4.22 -13.78
C THR A 273 12.98 2.79 -13.51
N HIS A 274 12.05 1.83 -13.50
CA HIS A 274 12.28 0.46 -13.03
C HIS A 274 12.87 0.44 -11.62
N SER A 275 12.32 1.27 -10.73
CA SER A 275 12.80 1.41 -9.35
C SER A 275 11.65 1.66 -8.38
N ILE A 276 11.77 1.11 -7.18
CA ILE A 276 10.86 1.40 -6.06
C ILE A 276 11.24 2.68 -5.31
N ARG A 277 12.46 3.22 -5.52
CA ARG A 277 13.04 4.29 -4.68
C ARG A 277 12.16 5.53 -4.61
N GLY A 278 11.62 5.97 -5.75
CA GLY A 278 10.75 7.15 -5.78
C GLY A 278 9.49 6.97 -4.92
N GLY A 279 8.83 5.81 -5.03
CA GLY A 279 7.69 5.47 -4.17
C GLY A 279 8.09 5.35 -2.71
N LEU A 280 9.20 4.65 -2.43
CA LEU A 280 9.71 4.40 -1.08
C LEU A 280 10.05 5.68 -0.33
N TYR A 281 10.82 6.57 -0.94
CA TYR A 281 11.22 7.80 -0.29
C TYR A 281 10.02 8.72 -0.10
N ALA A 282 9.12 8.82 -1.08
CA ALA A 282 7.91 9.62 -0.96
C ALA A 282 6.99 9.09 0.15
N HIS A 283 6.82 7.77 0.25
CA HIS A 283 5.97 7.15 1.25
C HIS A 283 6.54 7.31 2.66
N ILE A 284 7.85 7.09 2.84
CA ILE A 284 8.54 7.32 4.12
C ILE A 284 8.42 8.79 4.53
N VAL A 285 8.70 9.73 3.63
CA VAL A 285 8.62 11.18 3.95
C VAL A 285 7.19 11.61 4.25
N LEU A 286 6.20 11.12 3.50
CA LEU A 286 4.80 11.43 3.74
C LEU A 286 4.36 10.89 5.12
N ALA A 287 4.63 9.61 5.41
CA ALA A 287 4.25 8.98 6.66
C ALA A 287 4.98 9.58 7.86
N ALA A 288 6.31 9.69 7.81
CA ALA A 288 7.09 10.32 8.87
C ALA A 288 6.69 11.79 9.09
N GLY A 289 6.35 12.51 8.01
CA GLY A 289 5.82 13.85 8.10
C GLY A 289 4.47 13.90 8.82
N MET A 290 3.55 12.98 8.52
CA MET A 290 2.27 12.90 9.23
C MET A 290 2.50 12.65 10.72
N GLU A 291 3.29 11.63 11.06
CA GLU A 291 3.65 11.28 12.45
C GLU A 291 4.24 12.49 13.20
N PHE A 292 5.17 13.20 12.56
CA PHE A 292 5.81 14.39 13.13
C PHE A 292 4.83 15.54 13.33
N PHE A 293 4.14 15.99 12.27
CA PHE A 293 3.27 17.17 12.33
C PHE A 293 2.06 16.95 13.25
N THR A 294 1.47 15.76 13.29
CA THR A 294 0.41 15.45 14.26
C THR A 294 0.97 15.21 15.66
N GLY A 295 2.17 14.61 15.77
CA GLY A 295 2.84 14.33 17.03
C GLY A 295 3.15 15.58 17.85
N ILE A 296 3.43 16.72 17.21
CA ILE A 296 3.63 18.02 17.88
C ILE A 296 2.45 18.37 18.80
N TYR A 297 1.20 18.05 18.41
CA TYR A 297 0.02 18.38 19.21
C TYR A 297 -0.13 17.52 20.47
N ILE A 298 0.58 16.40 20.56
CA ILE A 298 0.51 15.45 21.69
C ILE A 298 1.90 15.07 22.21
N TRP A 299 2.87 15.99 22.08
CA TRP A 299 4.27 15.77 22.40
C TRP A 299 4.47 15.16 23.79
N ASP A 300 3.80 15.71 24.81
CA ASP A 300 3.88 15.25 26.22
C ASP A 300 3.31 13.83 26.46
N LYS A 301 2.62 13.25 25.47
CA LYS A 301 2.11 11.87 25.54
C LYS A 301 3.02 10.86 24.86
N LEU A 302 4.01 11.33 24.10
CA LEU A 302 4.96 10.51 23.36
C LEU A 302 6.32 10.39 24.08
N PHE A 303 6.59 11.30 25.02
CA PHE A 303 7.88 11.51 25.66
C PHE A 303 7.72 11.86 27.14
#